data_AF-A0A7C2FHJ7-F1
#
_entry.id   AF-A0A7C2FHJ7-F1
#
_cell.length_a   1.000
_cell.length_b   1.000
_cell.length_c   1.000
_cell.angle_alpha   90.00
_cell.angle_beta   90.00
_cell.angle_gamma   90.00
#
_symmetry.space_group_name_H-M   'P 1'
#
loop_
_entity.id
_entity.type
_entity.pdbx_description
1 polymer ?
#
loop_
_entity_poly.entity_id
_entity_poly.type
_entity_poly.pdbx_seq_one_letter_code
_entity_poly.pdbx_strand_id
1 'polypeptide(L)'
;MARETTDFGSSDDGRELGVWQSKYSDAKAKRQIRYEAVYTIILLVIAPAFLLIIWQYKCSVADADHGKSMLLDANDCNLLCRYAYAWAAGLYGGAVFATKWLYHSIGKGFWHSDRWGWRILSPLVSSAVAVAFIWIIDAEFITIFNKEAAQETPVVLASAFLIGLFSDGAIAKMSDIADALFGTTTKKFTSQGK
;
A
#
# COMPACT_ATOMS: atom_id res chain seq x y z
N MET A 1 -1.79 27.16 13.23
CA MET A 1 -1.16 25.84 13.05
C MET A 1 -0.68 25.78 11.61
N ALA A 2 0.60 26.10 11.37
CA ALA A 2 1.13 26.23 10.02
C ALA A 2 1.10 24.85 9.33
N ARG A 3 0.43 24.76 8.19
CA ARG A 3 0.64 23.65 7.25
C ARG A 3 2.03 23.88 6.65
N GLU A 4 3.05 23.26 7.23
CA GLU A 4 4.28 22.99 6.48
C GLU A 4 3.86 22.18 5.26
N THR A 5 3.88 22.83 4.11
CA THR A 5 3.74 22.17 2.82
C THR A 5 4.97 21.29 2.69
N THR A 6 4.85 20.02 3.10
CA THR A 6 5.84 19.00 2.81
C THR A 6 5.85 18.84 1.30
N ASP A 7 6.71 19.61 0.63
CA ASP A 7 6.99 19.41 -0.77
C ASP A 7 7.64 18.03 -0.89
N PHE A 8 6.86 17.07 -1.41
CA PHE A 8 7.27 15.69 -1.65
C PHE A 8 7.99 15.52 -2.98
N GLY A 9 8.11 16.60 -3.77
CA GLY A 9 8.86 16.66 -5.02
C GLY A 9 10.31 17.12 -4.83
N SER A 10 10.62 17.84 -3.75
CA SER A 10 11.99 18.26 -3.45
C SER A 10 12.79 17.15 -2.74
N SER A 11 13.87 16.70 -3.38
CA SER A 11 14.87 15.80 -2.75
C SER A 11 15.83 16.52 -1.81
N ASP A 12 15.67 17.83 -1.66
CA ASP A 12 16.50 18.65 -0.80
C ASP A 12 16.15 18.41 0.68
N ASP A 13 17.19 18.13 1.47
CA ASP A 13 17.10 17.92 2.91
C ASP A 13 17.49 19.19 3.72
N GLY A 14 17.70 20.30 3.01
CA GLY A 14 17.98 21.62 3.56
C GLY A 14 19.36 21.74 4.19
N ARG A 15 20.29 20.83 3.85
CA ARG A 15 21.65 20.84 4.39
C ARG A 15 22.61 21.61 3.51
N GLU A 16 23.61 22.21 4.15
CA GLU A 16 24.77 22.72 3.44
C GLU A 16 25.53 21.57 2.77
N LEU A 17 26.01 21.84 1.54
CA LEU A 17 26.78 20.88 0.76
C LEU A 17 28.04 20.44 1.54
N GLY A 18 28.24 19.13 1.65
CA GLY A 18 29.40 18.53 2.34
C GLY A 18 29.16 18.10 3.79
N VAL A 19 28.00 18.45 4.39
CA VAL A 19 27.65 18.00 5.75
C VAL A 19 27.07 16.58 5.73
N TRP A 20 27.95 15.59 5.81
CA TRP A 20 27.59 14.16 5.74
C TRP A 20 27.14 13.55 7.07
N GLN A 21 27.40 14.21 8.20
CA GLN A 21 27.09 13.69 9.52
C GLN A 21 25.57 13.55 9.73
N SER A 22 25.15 12.50 10.44
CA SER A 22 23.73 12.28 10.74
C SER A 22 23.22 13.30 11.77
N LYS A 23 22.00 13.83 11.56
CA LYS A 23 21.26 14.62 12.57
C LYS A 23 20.97 13.80 13.84
N TYR A 24 20.88 12.48 13.72
CA TYR A 24 20.65 11.57 14.84
C TYR A 24 21.99 11.15 15.44
N SER A 25 22.33 11.66 16.62
CA SER A 25 23.56 11.31 17.35
C SER A 25 23.42 10.00 18.14
N ASP A 26 22.23 9.75 18.71
CA ASP A 26 21.93 8.57 19.53
C ASP A 26 22.04 7.25 18.74
N ALA A 27 22.76 6.28 19.32
CA ALA A 27 22.91 4.93 18.80
C ALA A 27 21.58 4.16 18.74
N LYS A 28 20.65 4.40 19.68
CA LYS A 28 19.33 3.74 19.68
C LYS A 28 18.49 4.17 18.48
N ALA A 29 18.45 5.48 18.21
CA ALA A 29 17.74 6.03 17.05
C ALA A 29 18.29 5.47 15.73
N LYS A 30 19.62 5.44 15.57
CA LYS A 30 20.27 4.84 14.39
C LYS A 30 19.91 3.37 14.22
N ARG A 31 19.89 2.60 15.31
CA ARG A 31 19.55 1.16 15.28
C ARG A 31 18.10 0.95 14.86
N GLN A 32 17.17 1.75 15.38
CA GLN A 32 15.76 1.65 15.00
C GLN A 32 15.53 2.01 13.53
N ILE A 33 16.14 3.10 13.05
CA ILE A 33 16.11 3.49 11.63
C ILE A 33 16.60 2.35 10.73
N ARG A 34 17.69 1.67 11.13
CA ARG A 34 18.21 0.52 10.38
C ARG A 34 17.23 -0.65 10.36
N TYR A 35 16.59 -0.97 11.48
CA TYR A 35 15.58 -2.03 11.51
C TYR A 35 14.40 -1.71 10.60
N GLU A 36 13.91 -0.47 10.63
CA GLU A 36 12.81 -0.03 9.77
C GLU A 36 13.22 -0.08 8.29
N ALA A 37 14.44 0.33 7.95
CA ALA A 37 14.97 0.24 6.60
C ALA A 37 15.05 -1.22 6.12
N VAL A 38 15.65 -2.10 6.93
CA VAL A 38 15.76 -3.54 6.62
C VAL A 38 14.38 -4.17 6.44
N TYR A 39 13.43 -3.85 7.33
CA TYR A 39 12.05 -4.31 7.21
C TYR A 39 11.43 -3.92 5.86
N THR A 40 11.52 -2.65 5.46
CA THR A 40 10.95 -2.21 4.17
C THR A 40 11.66 -2.84 2.96
N ILE A 41 12.99 -3.03 3.02
CA ILE A 41 13.75 -3.72 1.97
C ILE A 41 13.31 -5.19 1.86
N ILE A 42 13.13 -5.87 2.99
CA ILE A 42 12.62 -7.24 3.03
C ILE A 42 11.26 -7.31 2.34
N LEU A 43 10.34 -6.39 2.64
CA LEU A 43 9.03 -6.35 1.96
C LEU A 43 9.14 -6.10 0.45
N LEU A 44 10.04 -5.20 0.02
CA LEU A 44 10.29 -4.91 -1.39
C LEU A 44 10.82 -6.13 -2.17
N VAL A 45 11.44 -7.09 -1.49
CA VAL A 45 11.91 -8.35 -2.11
C VAL A 45 10.89 -9.47 -1.97
N ILE A 46 10.27 -9.62 -0.79
CA ILE A 46 9.31 -10.70 -0.51
C ILE A 46 8.04 -10.52 -1.34
N ALA A 47 7.50 -9.31 -1.49
CA ALA A 47 6.27 -9.09 -2.25
C ALA A 47 6.38 -9.53 -3.73
N PRO A 48 7.41 -9.13 -4.51
CA PRO A 48 7.58 -9.63 -5.87
C PRO A 48 7.96 -11.12 -5.91
N ALA A 49 8.73 -11.63 -4.94
CA ALA A 49 8.99 -13.07 -4.86
C ALA A 49 7.68 -13.86 -4.67
N PHE A 50 6.78 -13.37 -3.82
CA PHE A 50 5.46 -13.96 -3.61
C PHE A 50 4.59 -13.90 -4.87
N LEU A 51 4.63 -12.80 -5.64
CA LEU A 51 3.98 -12.71 -6.96
C LEU A 51 4.49 -13.77 -7.94
N LEU A 52 5.81 -13.97 -8.00
CA LEU A 52 6.44 -14.99 -8.85
C LEU A 52 6.03 -16.41 -8.43
N ILE A 53 5.95 -16.67 -7.12
CA ILE A 53 5.49 -17.94 -6.58
C ILE A 53 4.04 -18.21 -7.02
N ILE A 54 3.12 -17.24 -6.84
CA ILE A 54 1.72 -17.39 -7.26
C ILE A 54 1.64 -17.66 -8.77
N TRP A 55 2.44 -16.96 -9.58
CA TRP A 55 2.48 -17.20 -11.02
C TRP A 55 2.94 -18.61 -11.38
N GLN A 56 4.02 -19.12 -10.77
CA GLN A 56 4.49 -20.49 -10.99
C GLN A 56 3.43 -21.53 -10.61
N TYR A 57 2.76 -21.36 -9.47
CA TYR A 57 1.67 -22.25 -9.05
C TYR A 57 0.49 -22.20 -10.03
N LYS A 58 0.07 -21.01 -10.49
CA LYS A 58 -1.02 -20.87 -11.47
C LYS A 58 -0.69 -21.55 -12.80
N CYS A 59 0.54 -21.39 -13.29
CA CYS A 59 1.00 -22.06 -14.52
C CYS A 59 0.99 -23.58 -14.34
N SER A 60 1.49 -24.08 -13.20
CA SER A 60 1.52 -25.51 -12.90
C SER A 60 0.12 -26.14 -12.77
N VAL A 61 -0.88 -25.38 -12.29
CA VAL A 61 -2.27 -25.86 -12.20
C VAL A 61 -2.96 -25.84 -13.57
N ALA A 62 -2.62 -24.87 -14.43
CA ALA A 62 -3.16 -24.77 -15.79
C ALA A 62 -2.64 -25.89 -16.72
N ASP A 63 -1.39 -26.32 -16.54
CA ASP A 63 -0.79 -27.41 -17.33
C ASP A 63 -1.22 -28.81 -16.85
N ALA A 64 -1.79 -28.92 -15.64
CA ALA A 64 -2.32 -30.17 -15.10
C ALA A 64 -3.72 -30.45 -15.69
N ASP A 65 -3.75 -30.84 -16.95
CA ASP A 65 -4.96 -31.14 -17.76
C ASP A 65 -5.82 -32.31 -17.24
N HIS A 66 -5.56 -32.82 -16.03
CA HIS A 66 -6.29 -33.92 -15.40
C HIS A 66 -6.45 -33.70 -13.89
N GLY A 67 -7.49 -32.95 -13.54
CA GLY A 67 -8.38 -33.33 -12.44
C GLY A 67 -7.86 -33.11 -11.01
N LYS A 68 -8.47 -32.11 -10.37
CA LYS A 68 -8.55 -31.95 -8.91
C LYS A 68 -7.19 -31.78 -8.22
N SER A 69 -6.81 -30.51 -8.03
CA SER A 69 -6.20 -30.19 -6.74
C SER A 69 -7.16 -30.71 -5.65
N MET A 70 -6.65 -31.43 -4.65
CA MET A 70 -7.45 -32.19 -3.68
C MET A 70 -8.40 -31.32 -2.82
N LEU A 71 -8.40 -29.99 -2.99
CA LEU A 71 -9.03 -29.03 -2.08
C LEU A 71 -9.89 -27.93 -2.76
N LEU A 72 -9.58 -27.46 -3.98
CA LEU A 72 -10.31 -26.35 -4.63
C LEU A 72 -10.62 -26.63 -6.11
N ASP A 73 -11.77 -26.15 -6.57
CA ASP A 73 -12.16 -26.11 -7.98
C ASP A 73 -11.32 -25.09 -8.77
N ALA A 74 -11.26 -25.23 -10.10
CA ALA A 74 -10.47 -24.35 -10.97
C ALA A 74 -10.93 -22.88 -10.90
N ASN A 75 -12.24 -22.66 -10.76
CA ASN A 75 -12.80 -21.31 -10.59
C ASN A 75 -12.40 -20.68 -9.24
N ASP A 76 -12.47 -21.44 -8.15
CA ASP A 76 -12.08 -20.96 -6.82
C ASP A 76 -10.57 -20.65 -6.75
N CYS A 77 -9.76 -21.45 -7.44
CA CYS A 77 -8.32 -21.21 -7.56
C CYS A 77 -8.01 -19.90 -8.28
N ASN A 78 -8.70 -19.62 -9.40
CA ASN A 78 -8.53 -18.37 -10.14
C ASN A 78 -8.97 -17.15 -9.31
N LEU A 79 -10.07 -17.26 -8.57
CA LEU A 79 -10.55 -16.22 -7.68
C LEU A 79 -9.54 -15.92 -6.56
N LEU A 80 -9.04 -16.96 -5.90
CA LEU A 80 -8.04 -16.83 -4.83
C LEU A 80 -6.73 -16.22 -5.37
N CYS A 81 -6.26 -16.67 -6.53
CA CYS A 81 -5.07 -16.10 -7.18
C CYS A 81 -5.25 -14.61 -7.48
N ARG A 82 -6.42 -14.18 -7.96
CA ARG A 82 -6.70 -12.76 -8.23
C ARG A 82 -6.57 -11.91 -6.98
N TYR A 83 -7.17 -12.34 -5.87
CA TYR A 83 -7.05 -11.61 -4.60
C TYR A 83 -5.65 -11.68 -4.00
N ALA A 84 -4.94 -12.79 -4.18
CA ALA A 84 -3.54 -12.90 -3.79
C ALA A 84 -2.64 -11.96 -4.58
N TYR A 85 -2.87 -11.82 -5.90
CA TYR A 85 -2.19 -10.83 -6.74
C TYR A 85 -2.49 -9.40 -6.29
N ALA A 86 -3.76 -9.07 -6.01
CA ALA A 86 -4.14 -7.77 -5.50
C ALA A 86 -3.45 -7.46 -4.15
N TRP A 87 -3.46 -8.43 -3.22
CA TRP A 87 -2.80 -8.30 -1.93
C TRP A 87 -1.29 -8.07 -2.08
N ALA A 88 -0.62 -8.89 -2.88
CA ALA A 88 0.82 -8.84 -3.05
C ALA A 88 1.28 -7.58 -3.79
N ALA A 89 0.56 -7.17 -4.84
CA ALA A 89 0.85 -5.92 -5.56
C ALA A 89 0.57 -4.69 -4.69
N GLY A 90 -0.53 -4.68 -3.92
CA GLY A 90 -0.82 -3.61 -2.97
C GLY A 90 0.21 -3.52 -1.83
N LEU A 91 0.69 -4.66 -1.34
CA LEU A 91 1.78 -4.72 -0.37
C LEU A 91 3.07 -4.12 -0.95
N TYR A 92 3.39 -4.45 -2.22
CA TYR A 92 4.56 -3.90 -2.91
C TYR A 92 4.45 -2.38 -3.07
N GLY A 93 3.30 -1.87 -3.52
CA GLY A 93 3.04 -0.43 -3.61
C GLY A 93 3.17 0.28 -2.26
N GLY A 94 2.57 -0.29 -1.21
CA GLY A 94 2.68 0.24 0.15
C GLY A 94 4.09 0.19 0.72
N ALA A 95 4.89 -0.83 0.36
CA ALA A 95 6.30 -0.91 0.73
C ALA A 95 7.12 0.18 0.04
N VAL A 96 6.90 0.44 -1.26
CA VAL A 96 7.55 1.54 -1.99
C VAL A 96 7.21 2.89 -1.35
N PHE A 97 5.94 3.11 -0.99
CA PHE A 97 5.50 4.30 -0.27
C PHE A 97 6.20 4.44 1.09
N ALA A 98 6.21 3.38 1.90
CA ALA A 98 6.84 3.37 3.21
C ALA A 98 8.35 3.64 3.14
N THR A 99 9.05 3.06 2.16
CA THR A 99 10.48 3.33 1.92
C THR A 99 10.73 4.78 1.54
N LYS A 100 9.93 5.34 0.62
CA LYS A 100 10.02 6.75 0.24
C LYS A 100 9.83 7.65 1.47
N TRP A 101 8.82 7.35 2.29
CA TRP A 101 8.52 8.12 3.49
C TRP A 101 9.63 8.02 4.53
N LEU A 102 10.21 6.82 4.72
CA LEU A 102 11.34 6.63 5.62
C LEU A 102 12.53 7.50 5.22
N TYR A 103 12.94 7.44 3.95
CA TYR A 103 13.99 8.31 3.41
C TYR A 103 13.70 9.80 3.65
N HIS A 104 12.48 10.25 3.31
CA HIS A 104 12.08 11.65 3.44
C HIS A 104 12.08 12.13 4.90
N SER A 105 11.56 11.30 5.81
CA SER A 105 11.49 11.61 7.24
C SER A 105 12.87 11.74 7.88
N ILE A 106 13.83 10.90 7.45
CA ILE A 106 15.22 10.94 7.93
C ILE A 106 15.96 12.16 7.35
N GLY A 107 15.82 12.43 6.06
CA GLY A 107 16.49 13.57 5.40
C GLY A 107 16.07 14.90 6.04
N LYS A 108 14.76 15.13 6.12
CA LYS A 108 14.20 16.35 6.69
C LYS A 108 14.34 16.44 8.21
N GLY A 109 14.61 15.32 8.91
CA GLY A 109 14.84 15.30 10.35
C GLY A 109 13.57 15.19 11.20
N PHE A 110 12.43 14.89 10.58
CA PHE A 110 11.14 14.69 11.27
C PHE A 110 10.87 13.23 11.64
N TRP A 111 11.87 12.35 11.53
CA TRP A 111 11.73 10.97 12.02
C TRP A 111 11.58 10.98 13.55
N HIS A 112 10.57 10.24 14.02
CA HIS A 112 10.27 10.02 15.44
C HIS A 112 10.05 8.54 15.71
N SER A 113 10.51 8.08 16.88
CA SER A 113 10.42 6.67 17.32
C SER A 113 8.96 6.22 17.48
N ASP A 114 8.08 7.08 17.97
CA ASP A 114 6.66 6.76 18.22
C ASP A 114 5.88 6.37 16.96
N ARG A 115 6.35 6.81 15.78
CA ARG A 115 5.72 6.51 14.48
C ARG A 115 6.11 5.14 13.90
N TRP A 116 6.82 4.30 14.66
CA TRP A 116 7.27 2.99 14.20
C TRP A 116 6.09 2.08 13.80
N GLY A 117 5.01 2.08 14.59
CA GLY A 117 3.83 1.27 14.33
C GLY A 117 3.17 1.64 13.00
N TRP A 118 3.08 2.94 12.70
CA TRP A 118 2.57 3.41 11.42
C TRP A 118 3.44 2.90 10.25
N ARG A 119 4.77 2.94 10.36
CA ARG A 119 5.67 2.47 9.28
C ARG A 119 5.59 0.97 9.02
N ILE A 120 5.38 0.16 10.07
CA ILE A 120 5.22 -1.29 9.94
C ILE A 120 3.84 -1.66 9.41
N LEU A 121 2.79 -0.97 9.86
CA LEU A 121 1.43 -1.32 9.48
C LEU A 121 1.02 -0.74 8.12
N SER A 122 1.64 0.37 7.67
CA SER A 122 1.26 1.04 6.42
C SER A 122 1.27 0.12 5.19
N PRO A 123 2.32 -0.71 4.95
CA PRO A 123 2.29 -1.65 3.82
C PRO A 123 1.15 -2.68 3.91
N LEU A 124 0.85 -3.17 5.12
CA LEU A 124 -0.24 -4.13 5.34
C LEU A 124 -1.62 -3.50 5.12
N VAL A 125 -1.82 -2.27 5.62
CA VAL A 125 -3.05 -1.50 5.38
C VAL A 125 -3.21 -1.22 3.88
N SER A 126 -2.14 -0.83 3.20
CA SER A 126 -2.13 -0.58 1.74
C SER A 126 -2.57 -1.81 0.94
N SER A 127 -2.10 -2.99 1.35
CA SER A 127 -2.50 -4.27 0.78
C SER A 127 -3.98 -4.58 1.01
N ALA A 128 -4.47 -4.40 2.24
CA ALA A 128 -5.89 -4.61 2.57
C ALA A 128 -6.82 -3.67 1.78
N VAL A 129 -6.41 -2.40 1.62
CA VAL A 129 -7.15 -1.42 0.81
C VAL A 129 -7.17 -1.84 -0.65
N ALA A 130 -6.04 -2.28 -1.21
CA ALA A 130 -5.98 -2.76 -2.59
C ALA A 130 -6.96 -3.93 -2.84
N VAL A 131 -7.02 -4.90 -1.93
CA VAL A 131 -7.98 -6.01 -2.01
C VAL A 131 -9.42 -5.51 -1.94
N ALA A 132 -9.74 -4.59 -1.01
CA ALA A 132 -11.07 -4.03 -0.87
C ALA A 132 -11.55 -3.33 -2.15
N PHE A 133 -10.67 -2.59 -2.83
CA PHE A 133 -10.99 -1.98 -4.12
C PHE A 133 -11.27 -3.00 -5.21
N ILE A 134 -10.49 -4.08 -5.30
CA ILE A 134 -10.76 -5.15 -6.27
C ILE A 134 -12.10 -5.84 -5.97
N TRP A 135 -12.46 -6.05 -4.69
CA TRP A 135 -13.79 -6.55 -4.32
C TRP A 135 -14.93 -5.64 -4.74
N ILE A 136 -14.77 -4.32 -4.56
CA ILE A 136 -15.77 -3.33 -4.99
C ILE A 136 -15.99 -3.38 -6.51
N ILE A 137 -14.91 -3.54 -7.27
CA ILE A 137 -14.97 -3.67 -8.74
C ILE A 137 -15.63 -5.01 -9.13
N ASP A 138 -15.24 -6.11 -8.51
CA ASP A 138 -15.80 -7.44 -8.77
C ASP A 138 -17.30 -7.54 -8.42
N ALA A 139 -17.72 -6.83 -7.36
CA ALA A 139 -19.11 -6.72 -6.93
C ALA A 139 -19.96 -5.78 -7.80
N GLU A 140 -19.37 -5.14 -8.83
CA GLU A 140 -20.02 -4.14 -9.70
C GLU A 140 -20.62 -2.97 -8.92
N PHE A 141 -20.10 -2.69 -7.73
CA PHE A 141 -20.58 -1.61 -6.87
C PHE A 141 -20.28 -0.23 -7.48
N ILE A 142 -19.22 -0.14 -8.29
CA ILE A 142 -18.89 1.04 -9.11
C ILE A 142 -18.88 0.62 -10.57
N THR A 143 -19.92 0.98 -11.31
CA THR A 143 -20.15 0.59 -12.72
C THR A 143 -19.23 1.30 -13.73
N ILE A 144 -18.40 2.23 -13.28
CA ILE A 144 -17.44 2.97 -14.12
C ILE A 144 -16.29 2.05 -14.59
N PHE A 145 -16.00 0.99 -13.85
CA PHE A 145 -14.92 0.06 -14.17
C PHE A 145 -15.43 -1.11 -15.01
N ASN A 146 -14.69 -1.45 -16.07
CA ASN A 146 -14.96 -2.66 -16.84
C ASN A 146 -14.52 -3.89 -16.03
N LYS A 147 -15.49 -4.69 -15.59
CA LYS A 147 -15.27 -5.94 -14.84
C LYS A 147 -14.42 -6.94 -15.62
N GLU A 148 -14.64 -7.09 -16.92
CA GLU A 148 -13.88 -8.02 -17.77
C GLU A 148 -12.40 -7.63 -17.77
N ALA A 149 -12.10 -6.33 -17.88
CA ALA A 149 -10.74 -5.84 -17.76
C ALA A 149 -10.16 -6.05 -16.36
N ALA A 150 -10.96 -5.91 -15.30
CA ALA A 150 -10.53 -6.11 -13.91
C ALA A 150 -10.33 -7.60 -13.54
N GLN A 151 -10.69 -8.54 -14.41
CA GLN A 151 -10.35 -9.95 -14.26
C GLN A 151 -8.97 -10.29 -14.83
N GLU A 152 -8.43 -9.43 -15.70
CA GLU A 152 -7.12 -9.61 -16.29
C GLU A 152 -6.00 -9.38 -15.27
N THR A 153 -5.09 -10.35 -15.18
CA THR A 153 -4.01 -10.34 -14.17
C THR A 153 -3.14 -9.07 -14.25
N PRO A 154 -2.73 -8.55 -15.43
CA PRO A 154 -1.96 -7.30 -15.51
C PRO A 154 -2.72 -6.08 -14.97
N VAL A 155 -4.04 -6.01 -15.22
CA VAL A 155 -4.88 -4.89 -14.76
C VAL A 155 -5.03 -4.93 -13.24
N VAL A 156 -5.23 -6.11 -12.67
CA VAL A 156 -5.29 -6.31 -11.21
C VAL A 156 -3.98 -5.90 -10.55
N LEU A 157 -2.85 -6.37 -11.07
CA LEU A 157 -1.53 -6.04 -10.54
C LEU A 157 -1.24 -4.53 -10.59
N ALA A 158 -1.48 -3.90 -11.74
CA ALA A 158 -1.23 -2.47 -11.91
C ALA A 158 -2.14 -1.63 -11.01
N SER A 159 -3.44 -1.95 -10.97
CA SER A 159 -4.41 -1.21 -10.17
C SER A 159 -4.12 -1.36 -8.67
N ALA A 160 -3.90 -2.59 -8.21
CA ALA A 160 -3.60 -2.87 -6.82
C ALA A 160 -2.29 -2.24 -6.36
N PHE A 161 -1.26 -2.26 -7.21
CA PHE A 161 0.00 -1.55 -6.94
C PHE A 161 -0.23 -0.04 -6.75
N LEU A 162 -0.96 0.61 -7.65
CA LEU A 162 -1.26 2.04 -7.56
C LEU A 162 -2.09 2.37 -6.32
N ILE A 163 -3.12 1.57 -6.02
CA ILE A 163 -3.95 1.74 -4.83
C ILE A 163 -3.10 1.58 -3.56
N GLY A 164 -2.21 0.59 -3.52
CA GLY A 164 -1.30 0.41 -2.39
C GLY A 164 -0.29 1.55 -2.24
N LEU A 165 0.26 2.04 -3.35
CA LEU A 165 1.20 3.16 -3.38
C LEU A 165 0.57 4.48 -2.89
N PHE A 166 -0.73 4.67 -3.15
CA PHE A 166 -1.49 5.86 -2.77
C PHE A 166 -2.60 5.56 -1.76
N SER A 167 -2.38 4.61 -0.85
CA SER A 167 -3.40 4.08 0.05
C SER A 167 -4.05 5.15 0.93
N ASP A 168 -3.29 6.13 1.44
CA ASP A 168 -3.84 7.26 2.19
C ASP A 168 -4.88 8.06 1.37
N GLY A 169 -4.57 8.31 0.10
CA GLY A 169 -5.49 8.99 -0.82
C GLY A 169 -6.69 8.10 -1.20
N ALA A 170 -6.46 6.81 -1.39
CA ALA A 170 -7.50 5.84 -1.69
C ALA A 170 -8.50 5.69 -0.52
N ILE A 171 -8.02 5.64 0.72
CA ILE A 171 -8.85 5.61 1.93
C ILE A 171 -9.67 6.89 2.05
N ALA A 172 -9.06 8.06 1.83
CA ALA A 172 -9.78 9.33 1.87
C ALA A 172 -10.93 9.34 0.85
N LYS A 173 -10.70 8.82 -0.37
CA LYS A 173 -11.74 8.70 -1.39
C LYS A 173 -12.81 7.67 -1.07
N MET A 174 -12.46 6.54 -0.46
CA MET A 174 -13.46 5.60 0.04
C MET A 174 -14.33 6.23 1.14
N SER A 175 -13.77 7.06 2.01
CA SER A 175 -14.54 7.80 3.01
C SER A 175 -15.52 8.77 2.35
N ASP A 176 -15.07 9.55 1.35
CA ASP A 176 -15.93 10.46 0.58
C ASP A 176 -17.11 9.70 -0.07
N ILE A 177 -16.85 8.52 -0.65
CA ILE A 177 -17.87 7.66 -1.27
C ILE A 177 -18.82 7.08 -0.21
N ALA A 178 -18.29 6.61 0.91
CA ALA A 178 -19.10 6.06 1.99
C ALA A 178 -20.02 7.13 2.60
N ASP A 179 -19.54 8.35 2.77
CA ASP A 179 -20.35 9.47 3.25
C ASP A 179 -21.47 9.82 2.26
N ALA A 180 -21.21 9.76 0.95
CA ALA A 180 -22.21 10.00 -0.09
C ALA A 180 -23.27 8.89 -0.16
N LEU A 181 -22.89 7.62 0.03
CA LEU A 181 -23.77 6.45 -0.13
C LEU A 181 -24.56 6.12 1.14
N PHE A 182 -23.91 6.19 2.31
CA PHE A 182 -24.51 5.82 3.59
C PHE A 182 -25.04 7.03 4.36
N GLY A 183 -24.72 8.25 3.91
CA GLY A 183 -25.21 9.49 4.50
C GLY A 183 -24.73 9.69 5.93
N THR A 184 -23.56 10.28 6.13
CA THR A 184 -23.17 10.79 7.46
C THR A 184 -23.53 12.27 7.58
N THR A 185 -24.41 12.55 8.54
CA THR A 185 -24.90 13.89 8.91
C THR A 185 -23.82 14.63 9.71
N THR A 186 -22.67 14.91 9.13
CA THR A 186 -21.68 15.75 9.83
C THR A 186 -22.04 17.22 9.63
N LYS A 187 -22.99 17.71 10.44
CA LYS A 187 -23.07 19.14 10.74
C LYS A 187 -21.68 19.54 11.24
N LYS A 188 -20.93 20.30 10.44
CA LYS A 188 -19.78 21.07 10.91
C LYS A 188 -20.24 21.84 12.15
N PHE A 189 -19.78 21.44 13.33
CA PHE A 189 -19.84 22.31 14.50
C PHE A 189 -18.91 23.50 14.20
N THR A 190 -19.49 24.52 13.59
CA THR A 190 -18.95 25.87 13.60
C THR A 190 -18.89 26.28 15.07
N SER A 191 -17.68 26.20 15.63
CA SER A 191 -17.28 27.04 16.76
C SER A 191 -17.42 28.50 16.29
N GLN A 192 -18.62 29.07 16.51
CA GLN A 192 -18.75 30.51 16.62
C GLN A 192 -18.32 30.87 18.03
N GLY A 193 -17.18 31.56 18.11
CA GLY A 193 -16.82 32.31 19.29
C GLY A 193 -17.93 33.31 19.61
N LYS A 194 -18.32 33.30 20.88
CA LYS A 194 -18.62 34.50 21.64
C LYS A 194 -17.87 34.40 22.95
#